data_AF-A0A2V5MSJ6-F1
#
_entry.id   AF-A0A2V5MSJ6-F1
#
_cell.length_a   1.000
_cell.length_b   1.000
_cell.length_c   1.000
_cell.angle_alpha   90.00
_cell.angle_beta   90.00
_cell.angle_gamma   90.00
#
_symmetry.space_group_name_H-M   'P 1'
#
loop_
_entity.id
_entity.type
_entity.pdbx_description
1 polymer ?
#
loop_
_entity_poly.entity_id
_entity_poly.type
_entity_poly.pdbx_seq_one_letter_code
_entity_poly.pdbx_strand_id
1 'polypeptide(L)'
;AGIRNEDLTNLSFDDKSFDVILSFEVLEHIPDYYRAFAECARILKPAGKMLFSVPFDTRATHNRIRARIRADGTIEHLLPPEYHGHPKNSKGSLCFQHFGWECSNK
;
A
#
# COMPACT_ATOMS: atom_id res chain seq x y z
N ALA A 1 10.71 24.33 -3.87
CA ALA A 1 10.56 22.86 -3.82
C ALA A 1 9.07 22.55 -3.65
N GLY A 2 8.54 21.54 -4.35
CA GLY A 2 7.15 21.10 -4.26
C GLY A 2 7.04 19.68 -3.70
N ILE A 3 5.84 19.28 -3.31
CA ILE A 3 5.53 17.90 -2.90
C ILE A 3 4.99 17.17 -4.13
N ARG A 4 5.59 16.02 -4.48
CA ARG A 4 5.08 15.15 -5.55
C ARG A 4 3.79 14.46 -5.09
N ASN A 5 2.84 14.30 -6.00
CA ASN A 5 1.59 13.57 -5.77
C ASN A 5 1.41 12.56 -6.91
N GLU A 6 1.62 11.29 -6.59
CA GLU A 6 1.64 10.18 -7.53
C GLU A 6 0.97 8.96 -6.93
N ASP A 7 0.61 8.02 -7.80
CA ASP A 7 0.07 6.71 -7.44
C ASP A 7 1.23 5.72 -7.22
N LEU A 8 1.32 5.10 -6.05
CA LEU A 8 2.37 4.14 -5.73
C LEU A 8 2.31 2.87 -6.61
N THR A 9 1.17 2.61 -7.25
CA THR A 9 1.00 1.51 -8.20
C THR A 9 1.41 1.87 -9.64
N ASN A 10 1.84 3.11 -9.88
CA ASN A 10 2.31 3.59 -11.18
C ASN A 10 3.16 4.87 -11.03
N LEU A 11 4.41 4.71 -10.58
CA LEU A 11 5.31 5.83 -10.31
C LEU A 11 5.98 6.36 -11.58
N SER A 12 6.20 7.68 -11.66
CA SER A 12 6.85 8.32 -12.81
C SER A 12 8.38 8.12 -12.85
N PHE A 13 8.95 7.39 -11.91
CA PHE A 13 10.40 7.24 -11.79
C PHE A 13 10.93 6.15 -12.71
N ASP A 14 12.16 6.34 -13.20
CA ASP A 14 12.87 5.32 -13.96
C ASP A 14 13.21 4.11 -13.08
N ASP A 15 13.41 2.97 -13.72
CA ASP A 15 13.87 1.75 -13.07
C ASP A 15 15.19 2.01 -12.31
N LYS A 16 15.36 1.38 -11.15
CA LYS A 16 16.62 1.40 -10.39
C LYS A 16 17.11 2.83 -10.06
N SER A 17 16.18 3.73 -9.75
CA SER A 17 16.48 5.12 -9.43
C SER A 17 16.83 5.36 -7.96
N PHE A 18 16.36 4.49 -7.04
CA PHE A 18 16.47 4.72 -5.59
C PHE A 18 17.27 3.64 -4.89
N ASP A 19 18.08 4.06 -3.91
CA ASP A 19 18.79 3.14 -3.00
C ASP A 19 17.88 2.65 -1.87
N VAL A 20 16.97 3.52 -1.39
CA VAL A 20 16.10 3.25 -0.25
C VAL A 20 14.69 3.79 -0.48
N ILE A 21 13.68 3.01 -0.09
CA ILE A 21 12.28 3.44 0.02
C ILE A 21 11.84 3.34 1.49
N LEU A 22 11.15 4.36 1.97
CA LEU A 22 10.50 4.39 3.29
C LEU A 22 8.99 4.60 3.10
N SER A 23 8.16 3.74 3.68
CA SER A 23 6.70 3.84 3.59
C SER A 23 6.04 3.47 4.91
N PHE A 24 5.28 4.37 5.54
CA PHE A 24 4.75 4.15 6.89
C PHE A 24 3.24 4.38 6.91
N GLU A 25 2.45 3.35 7.21
CA GLU A 25 0.98 3.41 7.28
C GLU A 25 0.36 3.92 5.96
N VAL A 26 0.80 3.33 4.84
CA VAL A 26 0.35 3.69 3.47
C VAL A 26 -0.25 2.50 2.74
N LEU A 27 0.40 1.34 2.79
CA LEU A 27 0.09 0.20 1.91
C LEU A 27 -1.28 -0.43 2.18
N GLU A 28 -1.81 -0.28 3.39
CA GLU A 28 -3.16 -0.72 3.76
C GLU A 28 -4.26 0.06 3.02
N HIS A 29 -3.93 1.23 2.49
CA HIS A 29 -4.84 2.08 1.75
C HIS A 29 -4.83 1.80 0.24
N ILE A 30 -3.99 0.86 -0.21
CA ILE A 30 -3.84 0.52 -1.62
C ILE A 30 -4.54 -0.83 -1.89
N PRO A 31 -5.60 -0.86 -2.71
CA PRO A 31 -6.34 -2.09 -3.00
C PRO A 31 -5.47 -3.18 -3.64
N ASP A 32 -4.61 -2.78 -4.60
CA ASP A 32 -3.63 -3.65 -5.26
C ASP A 32 -2.23 -3.39 -4.71
N TYR A 33 -2.02 -3.82 -3.46
CA TYR A 33 -0.72 -3.66 -2.81
C TYR A 33 0.40 -4.47 -3.48
N TYR A 34 0.07 -5.54 -4.20
CA TYR A 34 1.05 -6.30 -4.98
C TYR A 34 1.67 -5.42 -6.06
N ARG A 35 0.84 -4.66 -6.79
CA ARG A 35 1.32 -3.71 -7.78
C ARG A 35 2.16 -2.59 -7.15
N ALA A 36 1.79 -2.11 -5.96
CA ALA A 36 2.62 -1.15 -5.22
C ALA A 36 3.99 -1.71 -4.84
N PHE A 37 4.06 -2.95 -4.32
CA PHE A 37 5.34 -3.60 -4.04
C PHE A 37 6.16 -3.85 -5.31
N ALA A 38 5.52 -4.22 -6.42
CA ALA A 38 6.18 -4.41 -7.71
C ALA A 38 6.79 -3.09 -8.23
N GLU A 39 6.06 -1.98 -8.13
CA GLU A 39 6.58 -0.66 -8.49
C GLU A 39 7.74 -0.24 -7.59
N CYS A 40 7.62 -0.42 -6.26
CA CYS A 40 8.72 -0.19 -5.33
C CYS A 40 9.96 -1.02 -5.70
N ALA A 41 9.79 -2.30 -6.04
CA ALA A 41 10.88 -3.16 -6.47
C ALA A 41 11.50 -2.70 -7.80
N ARG A 42 10.70 -2.23 -8.76
CA ARG A 42 11.16 -1.71 -10.06
C ARG A 42 12.06 -0.48 -9.89
N ILE A 43 11.66 0.46 -9.05
CA ILE A 43 12.40 1.72 -8.86
C ILE A 43 13.59 1.58 -7.91
N LEU A 44 13.69 0.48 -7.15
CA LEU A 44 14.86 0.17 -6.34
C LEU A 44 16.04 -0.32 -7.20
N LYS A 45 17.22 0.20 -6.89
CA LYS A 45 18.49 -0.31 -7.45
C LYS A 45 18.73 -1.77 -7.04
N PRO A 46 19.58 -2.52 -7.75
CA PRO A 46 20.09 -3.79 -7.24
C PRO A 46 20.67 -3.59 -5.83
N ALA A 47 20.30 -4.48 -4.90
CA ALA A 47 20.61 -4.38 -3.46
C ALA A 47 20.00 -3.17 -2.71
N GLY A 48 19.16 -2.37 -3.38
CA GLY A 48 18.33 -1.36 -2.74
C GLY A 48 17.33 -1.97 -1.76
N LYS A 49 16.89 -1.18 -0.77
CA LYS A 49 16.07 -1.67 0.34
C LYS A 49 14.80 -0.86 0.50
N MET A 50 13.71 -1.54 0.83
CA MET A 50 12.49 -0.91 1.33
C MET A 50 12.35 -1.21 2.82
N LEU A 51 12.04 -0.18 3.60
CA LEU A 51 11.54 -0.33 4.96
C LEU A 51 10.11 0.20 4.98
N PHE A 52 9.19 -0.58 5.56
CA PHE A 52 7.80 -0.15 5.66
C PHE A 52 7.12 -0.58 6.95
N SER A 53 6.06 0.12 7.31
CA SER A 53 5.11 -0.26 8.36
C SER A 53 3.68 -0.27 7.83
N VAL A 54 2.87 -1.14 8.42
CA VAL A 54 1.45 -1.30 8.18
C VAL A 54 0.79 -1.83 9.45
N PRO A 55 -0.53 -1.68 9.61
CA PRO A 55 -1.29 -2.47 10.58
C PRO A 55 -1.11 -3.96 10.28
N PHE A 56 -0.44 -4.66 11.20
CA PHE A 56 0.00 -6.04 11.02
C PHE A 56 -0.50 -6.94 12.15
N ASP A 57 -1.17 -8.04 11.79
CA ASP A 57 -1.55 -9.09 12.73
C ASP A 57 -0.50 -10.21 12.70
N THR A 58 0.33 -10.26 13.75
CA THR A 58 1.40 -11.25 13.90
C THR A 58 0.91 -12.69 14.03
N ARG A 59 -0.39 -12.91 14.23
CA ARG A 59 -0.99 -14.24 14.34
C ARG A 59 -1.64 -14.69 13.02
N ALA A 60 -1.79 -13.79 12.05
CA ALA A 60 -2.48 -14.09 10.80
C ALA A 60 -1.50 -14.56 9.71
N THR A 61 -1.78 -15.73 9.12
CA THR A 61 -1.03 -16.21 7.94
C THR A 61 -1.40 -15.43 6.68
N HIS A 62 -2.66 -15.01 6.54
CA HIS A 62 -3.19 -14.33 5.36
C HIS A 62 -3.56 -12.89 5.65
N ASN A 63 -3.55 -12.06 4.61
CA ASN A 63 -4.07 -10.71 4.69
C ASN A 63 -5.59 -10.73 4.89
N ARG A 64 -6.07 -9.93 5.84
CA ARG A 64 -7.50 -9.75 6.04
C ARG A 64 -7.99 -8.63 5.14
N ILE A 65 -8.56 -9.00 4.00
CA ILE A 65 -9.14 -8.03 3.05
C ILE A 65 -10.46 -7.49 3.61
N ARG A 66 -10.55 -6.17 3.72
CA ARG A 66 -11.67 -5.42 4.29
C ARG A 66 -12.55 -4.79 3.23
N ALA A 67 -11.95 -4.38 2.11
CA ALA A 67 -12.66 -3.82 0.98
C ALA A 67 -11.98 -4.19 -0.34
N ARG A 68 -12.72 -4.12 -1.45
CA ARG A 68 -12.20 -4.30 -2.81
C ARG A 68 -12.78 -3.25 -3.74
N ILE A 69 -12.08 -2.96 -4.83
CA ILE A 69 -12.62 -2.19 -5.95
C ILE A 69 -13.25 -3.19 -6.92
N ARG A 70 -14.55 -3.02 -7.23
CA ARG A 70 -15.26 -3.80 -8.24
C ARG A 70 -14.86 -3.35 -9.64
N ALA A 71 -15.20 -4.16 -10.64
CA ALA A 71 -14.93 -3.86 -12.04
C ALA A 71 -15.60 -2.54 -12.53
N ASP A 72 -16.70 -2.14 -11.90
CA ASP A 72 -17.40 -0.87 -12.17
C ASP A 72 -16.79 0.34 -11.41
N GLY A 73 -15.69 0.14 -10.68
CA GLY A 73 -15.02 1.16 -9.88
C GLY A 73 -15.67 1.41 -8.51
N THR A 74 -16.76 0.74 -8.16
CA THR A 74 -17.39 0.89 -6.84
C THR A 74 -16.60 0.15 -5.77
N ILE A 75 -16.67 0.65 -4.53
CA ILE A 75 -16.07 -0.02 -3.37
C ILE A 75 -17.05 -1.07 -2.84
N GLU A 76 -16.57 -2.30 -2.73
CA GLU A 76 -17.20 -3.37 -1.98
C GLU A 76 -16.60 -3.45 -0.58
N HIS A 77 -17.41 -3.27 0.46
CA HIS A 77 -17.00 -3.52 1.84
C HIS A 77 -17.30 -4.96 2.23
N LEU A 78 -16.25 -5.75 2.48
CA LEU A 78 -16.34 -7.14 2.95
C LEU A 78 -16.46 -7.22 4.47
N LEU A 79 -16.01 -6.17 5.16
CA LEU A 79 -16.03 -6.00 6.60
C LEU A 79 -16.48 -4.56 6.93
N PRO A 80 -16.85 -4.26 8.20
CA PRO A 80 -17.12 -2.89 8.60
C PRO A 80 -15.98 -1.94 8.18
N PRO A 81 -16.31 -0.82 7.50
CA PRO A 81 -15.30 0.05 6.93
C PRO A 81 -14.46 0.69 8.05
N GLU A 82 -13.18 0.85 7.77
CA GLU A 82 -12.20 1.41 8.70
C GLU A 82 -11.42 2.49 7.97
N TYR A 83 -11.27 3.65 8.61
CA TYR A 83 -10.64 4.82 8.03
C TYR A 83 -9.54 5.33 8.95
N HIS A 84 -8.37 5.64 8.39
CA HIS A 84 -7.28 6.31 9.10
C HIS A 84 -7.29 7.81 8.80
N GLY A 85 -6.58 8.59 9.62
CA GLY A 85 -6.54 10.05 9.48
C GLY A 85 -6.04 10.50 8.10
N HIS A 86 -6.68 11.52 7.53
CA HIS A 86 -6.27 12.10 6.25
C HIS A 86 -6.24 13.63 6.35
N PRO A 87 -5.11 14.30 6.02
CA PRO A 87 -4.98 15.75 6.17
C PRO A 87 -5.85 16.60 5.22
N LYS A 88 -6.40 16.02 4.15
CA LYS A 88 -7.22 16.73 3.14
C LYS A 88 -8.69 16.33 3.18
N ASN A 89 -9.07 15.30 3.94
CA ASN A 89 -10.40 14.74 3.94
C ASN A 89 -10.80 14.31 5.35
N SER A 90 -11.87 14.91 5.88
CA SER A 90 -12.39 14.57 7.21
C SER A 90 -12.94 13.15 7.32
N LYS A 91 -13.28 12.50 6.20
CA LYS A 91 -13.71 11.09 6.17
C LYS A 91 -12.55 10.10 6.37
N GLY A 92 -11.30 10.55 6.21
CA GLY A 92 -10.12 9.68 6.31
C GLY A 92 -9.82 8.89 5.03
N SER A 93 -8.79 8.04 5.12
CA SER A 93 -8.37 7.11 4.07
C SER A 93 -8.86 5.70 4.38
N LEU A 94 -9.56 5.07 3.44
CA LEU A 94 -10.11 3.72 3.63
C LEU A 94 -9.00 2.69 3.76
N CYS A 95 -9.06 1.84 4.78
CA CYS A 95 -8.20 0.68 4.94
C CYS A 95 -8.79 -0.51 4.15
N PHE A 96 -8.10 -0.94 3.10
CA PHE A 96 -8.49 -2.05 2.24
C PHE A 96 -8.07 -3.40 2.81
N GLN A 97 -6.97 -3.46 3.56
CA GLN A 97 -6.52 -4.70 4.20
C GLN A 97 -5.76 -4.46 5.51
N HIS A 98 -5.87 -5.43 6.41
CA HIS A 98 -4.87 -5.63 7.47
C HIS A 98 -3.90 -6.72 7.04
N PHE A 99 -2.62 -6.49 7.24
CA PHE A 99 -1.58 -7.39 6.76
C PHE A 99 -1.34 -8.53 7.75
N GLY A 100 -1.10 -9.72 7.19
CA GLY A 100 -0.56 -10.90 7.87
C GLY A 100 0.69 -11.40 7.16
N TRP A 101 1.21 -12.57 7.54
CA TRP A 101 2.48 -13.09 7.05
C TRP A 101 2.53 -13.32 5.52
N GLU A 102 1.39 -13.43 4.84
CA GLU A 102 1.29 -13.52 3.38
C GLU A 102 2.05 -12.42 2.64
N CYS A 103 2.13 -11.21 3.19
CA CYS A 103 2.88 -10.12 2.54
C CYS A 103 4.41 -10.28 2.59
N SER A 104 4.91 -11.24 3.37
CA SER A 104 6.33 -11.58 3.48
C SER A 104 6.72 -12.83 2.69
N ASN A 105 5.73 -13.53 2.13
CA ASN A 105 5.98 -14.71 1.32
C ASN A 105 6.52 -14.28 -0.05
N LYS A 106 7.66 -14.87 -0.42
CA LYS A 106 8.29 -14.72 -1.74
C LYS A 106 7.54 -15.51 -2.80
#